data_AF-A0A447TRL2-F1
#
_entry.id   AF-A0A447TRL2-F1
#
_cell.length_a   1.000
_cell.length_b   1.000
_cell.length_c   1.000
_cell.angle_alpha   90.00
_cell.angle_beta   90.00
_cell.angle_gamma   90.00
#
_symmetry.space_group_name_H-M   'P 1'
#
loop_
_entity.id
_entity.type
_entity.pdbx_description
1 polymer ?
#
loop_
_entity_poly.entity_id
_entity_poly.type
_entity_poly.pdbx_seq_one_letter_code
_entity_poly.pdbx_strand_id
1 'polypeptide(L)'
;MKEGDIAEITRRSVNIFDNTGAEVKRQDIESNLQYDAGDKGIYRHYMQKEIYEQPNAIKNTLTGRISHGQVDLSELGPNADDLLSKVEHIQILACGTSYNSGMVSRYWFESLAGISVRR
;
A
#
# COMPACT_ATOMS: atom_id res chain seq x y z
N MET A 1 2.70 -16.19 8.08
CA MET A 1 3.52 -17.32 7.59
C MET A 1 4.31 -16.84 6.37
N LYS A 2 5.45 -17.45 6.07
CA LYS A 2 6.20 -17.19 4.83
C LYS A 2 5.82 -18.22 3.77
N GLU A 3 6.16 -17.92 2.51
CA GLU A 3 6.02 -18.87 1.40
C GLU A 3 6.75 -20.18 1.72
N GLY A 4 6.07 -21.31 1.54
CA GLY A 4 6.62 -22.64 1.83
C GLY A 4 6.64 -23.05 3.31
N ASP A 5 6.14 -22.22 4.24
CA ASP A 5 5.96 -22.64 5.64
C ASP A 5 4.81 -23.64 5.77
N ILE A 6 5.00 -24.67 6.60
CA ILE A 6 3.99 -25.63 7.03
C ILE A 6 3.72 -25.40 8.52
N ALA A 7 2.46 -25.26 8.93
CA ALA A 7 2.10 -25.05 10.33
C ALA A 7 1.30 -26.23 10.88
N GLU A 8 1.75 -26.77 12.01
CA GLU A 8 0.96 -27.65 12.87
C GLU A 8 0.29 -26.79 13.95
N ILE A 9 -1.05 -26.76 13.94
CA ILE A 9 -1.85 -25.91 14.82
C ILE A 9 -2.72 -26.78 15.71
N THR A 10 -2.54 -26.64 17.02
CA THR A 10 -3.42 -27.22 18.03
C THR A 10 -4.10 -26.11 18.84
N ARG A 11 -5.02 -26.47 19.73
CA ARG A 11 -5.65 -25.51 20.65
C ARG A 11 -4.63 -24.81 21.58
N ARG A 12 -3.44 -25.38 21.75
CA ARG A 12 -2.44 -24.92 22.73
C ARG A 12 -1.11 -24.52 22.13
N SER A 13 -0.86 -24.86 20.87
CA SER A 13 0.44 -24.69 20.24
C SER A 13 0.30 -24.36 18.76
N VAL A 14 1.28 -23.61 18.28
CA VAL A 14 1.51 -23.37 16.86
C VAL A 14 2.97 -23.66 16.60
N ASN A 15 3.26 -24.76 15.90
CA ASN A 15 4.59 -25.16 15.49
C ASN A 15 4.71 -24.89 13.99
N ILE A 16 5.76 -24.20 13.56
CA ILE A 16 5.97 -23.83 12.15
C ILE A 16 7.25 -24.51 11.67
N PHE A 17 7.17 -25.11 10.49
CA PHE A 17 8.27 -25.74 9.79
C PHE A 17 8.50 -25.01 8.47
N ASP A 18 9.76 -24.84 8.07
CA ASP A 18 10.08 -24.31 6.75
C ASP A 18 9.99 -25.39 5.66
N ASN A 19 10.30 -25.00 4.42
CA ASN A 19 10.27 -25.90 3.26
C ASN A 19 11.31 -27.03 3.30
N THR A 20 12.26 -26.99 4.24
CA THR A 20 13.23 -28.07 4.50
C THR A 20 12.77 -29.02 5.60
N GLY A 21 11.64 -28.71 6.25
CA GLY A 21 11.11 -29.44 7.40
C GLY A 21 11.75 -29.05 8.73
N ALA A 22 12.57 -27.99 8.77
CA ALA A 22 13.17 -27.51 10.02
C ALA A 22 12.16 -26.66 10.80
N GLU A 23 12.12 -26.84 12.13
CA GLU A 23 11.28 -26.03 13.01
C GLU A 23 11.79 -24.59 13.06
N VAL A 24 10.90 -23.63 12.81
CA VAL A 24 11.19 -22.20 12.77
C VAL A 24 10.24 -21.42 13.66
N LYS A 25 10.79 -20.46 14.42
CA LYS A 25 9.97 -19.47 15.14
C LYS A 25 9.69 -18.29 14.22
N ARG A 26 8.40 -17.97 14.04
CA ARG A 26 7.93 -16.74 13.38
C ARG A 26 7.47 -15.78 14.46
N GLN A 27 7.86 -14.50 14.33
CA GLN A 27 7.47 -13.46 15.29
C GLN A 27 5.97 -13.20 15.20
N ASP A 28 5.31 -13.18 16.36
CA ASP A 28 3.96 -12.67 16.51
C ASP A 28 3.97 -11.14 16.46
N ILE A 29 3.01 -10.58 15.73
CA ILE A 29 2.86 -9.14 15.56
C ILE A 29 1.50 -8.78 16.12
N GLU A 30 1.47 -7.84 17.06
CA GLU A 30 0.21 -7.29 17.54
C GLU A 30 -0.42 -6.44 16.43
N SER A 31 -1.64 -6.81 16.05
CA SER A 31 -2.35 -6.14 14.97
C SER A 31 -3.00 -4.87 15.49
N ASN A 32 -2.48 -3.71 15.06
CA ASN A 32 -3.14 -2.41 15.26
C ASN A 32 -4.26 -2.12 14.26
N LEU A 33 -4.65 -3.11 13.43
CA LEU A 33 -5.78 -2.97 12.53
C LEU A 33 -7.06 -2.83 13.33
N GLN A 34 -7.66 -1.64 13.30
CA GLN A 34 -9.05 -1.49 13.69
C GLN A 34 -9.92 -2.16 12.64
N TYR A 35 -10.83 -3.02 13.09
CA TYR A 35 -11.79 -3.69 12.22
C TYR A 35 -12.84 -2.69 11.76
N ASP A 36 -12.56 -1.99 10.67
CA ASP A 36 -13.53 -1.15 9.97
C ASP A 36 -14.24 -2.01 8.91
N ALA A 37 -15.14 -2.90 9.37
CA ALA A 37 -16.11 -3.49 8.46
C ALA A 37 -17.09 -2.40 8.07
N GLY A 38 -16.79 -1.71 6.96
CA GLY A 38 -17.51 -0.53 6.52
C GLY A 38 -19.02 -0.69 6.60
N ASP A 39 -19.67 0.27 7.26
CA ASP A 39 -21.13 0.42 7.25
C ASP A 39 -21.57 1.14 5.97
N LYS A 40 -22.76 0.84 5.45
CA LYS A 40 -23.37 1.63 4.38
C LYS A 40 -23.87 2.99 4.89
N GLY A 41 -24.11 3.12 6.19
CA GLY A 41 -24.67 4.33 6.79
C GLY A 41 -25.98 4.74 6.12
N ILE A 42 -26.05 5.98 5.61
CA ILE A 42 -27.25 6.51 4.93
C ILE A 42 -27.39 6.07 3.46
N TYR A 43 -26.40 5.36 2.90
CA TYR A 43 -26.35 5.05 1.48
C TYR A 43 -26.99 3.70 1.15
N ARG A 44 -27.52 3.57 -0.07
CA ARG A 44 -28.15 2.33 -0.54
C ARG A 44 -27.12 1.26 -0.90
N HIS A 45 -25.98 1.67 -1.46
CA HIS A 45 -24.93 0.80 -1.98
C HIS A 45 -23.55 1.25 -1.46
N TYR A 46 -22.63 0.30 -1.24
CA TYR A 46 -21.24 0.60 -0.87
C TYR A 46 -20.55 1.47 -1.92
N MET A 47 -20.70 1.14 -3.20
CA MET A 47 -20.15 1.96 -4.28
C MET A 47 -20.69 3.40 -4.25
N GLN A 48 -21.97 3.60 -3.89
CA GLN A 48 -22.51 4.94 -3.72
C GLN A 48 -21.82 5.66 -2.56
N LYS A 49 -21.71 5.02 -1.39
CA LYS A 49 -20.97 5.57 -0.24
C LYS A 49 -19.54 5.95 -0.65
N GLU A 50 -18.80 5.03 -1.26
CA GLU A 50 -17.40 5.23 -1.67
C GLU A 50 -17.24 6.39 -2.66
N ILE A 51 -18.17 6.56 -3.61
CA ILE A 51 -18.17 7.71 -4.53
C ILE A 51 -18.35 9.03 -3.77
N TYR A 52 -19.27 9.08 -2.80
CA TYR A 52 -19.52 10.28 -1.99
C TYR A 52 -18.43 10.55 -0.95
N GLU A 53 -17.67 9.52 -0.55
CA GLU A 53 -16.55 9.64 0.40
C GLU A 53 -15.26 10.14 -0.24
N GLN A 54 -15.16 10.19 -1.57
CA GLN A 54 -13.95 10.63 -2.29
C GLN A 54 -13.37 11.96 -1.79
N PRO A 55 -14.14 13.02 -1.49
CA PRO A 55 -13.58 14.27 -0.97
C PRO A 55 -12.81 14.08 0.35
N ASN A 56 -13.38 13.29 1.26
CA ASN A 56 -12.74 12.98 2.55
C ASN A 56 -11.56 12.03 2.34
N ALA A 57 -11.68 11.04 1.46
CA ALA A 57 -10.59 10.11 1.14
C ALA A 57 -9.38 10.85 0.54
N ILE A 58 -9.60 11.82 -0.35
CA ILE A 58 -8.54 12.67 -0.92
C ILE A 58 -7.92 13.54 0.19
N LYS A 59 -8.73 14.17 1.05
CA LYS A 59 -8.24 14.95 2.19
C LYS A 59 -7.34 14.12 3.12
N ASN A 60 -7.77 12.91 3.46
CA ASN A 60 -6.99 11.99 4.28
C ASN A 60 -5.69 11.56 3.57
N THR A 61 -5.75 11.35 2.25
CA THR A 61 -4.56 11.03 1.43
C THR A 61 -3.50 12.13 1.47
N LEU A 62 -3.92 13.40 1.59
CA LEU A 62 -3.04 14.57 1.68
C LEU A 62 -2.58 14.89 3.11
N THR A 63 -3.20 14.28 4.12
CA THR A 63 -2.92 14.58 5.54
C THR A 63 -1.49 14.17 5.88
N GLY A 64 -0.71 15.11 6.43
CA GLY A 64 0.70 14.89 6.77
C GLY A 64 1.66 14.92 5.56
N ARG A 65 1.16 15.10 4.33
CA ARG A 65 1.96 15.06 3.10
C ARG A 65 2.11 16.40 2.38
N ILE A 66 1.63 17.47 2.99
CA ILE A 66 1.81 18.84 2.51
C ILE A 66 2.34 19.69 3.67
N SER A 67 3.51 20.29 3.48
CA SER A 67 4.17 21.14 4.46
C SER A 67 4.68 22.40 3.77
N HIS A 68 4.33 23.58 4.29
CA HIS A 68 4.73 24.88 3.72
C HIS A 68 4.46 25.04 2.21
N GLY A 69 3.36 24.45 1.72
CA GLY A 69 2.96 24.50 0.31
C GLY A 69 3.72 23.55 -0.62
N GLN A 70 4.58 22.69 -0.07
CA GLN A 70 5.31 21.66 -0.81
C GLN A 70 4.85 20.27 -0.40
N VAL A 71 5.11 19.29 -1.27
CA VAL A 71 4.88 17.88 -0.97
C VAL A 71 5.92 17.41 0.04
N ASP A 72 5.46 16.74 1.10
CA ASP A 72 6.28 16.16 2.16
C ASP A 72 6.10 14.63 2.14
N LEU A 73 7.18 13.90 1.89
CA LEU A 73 7.21 12.44 1.86
C LEU A 73 8.14 11.86 2.95
N SER A 74 8.36 12.60 4.03
CA SER A 74 9.23 12.18 5.15
C SER A 74 8.82 10.85 5.79
N GLU A 75 7.58 10.40 5.62
CA GLU A 75 7.10 9.08 6.01
C GLU A 75 7.87 7.91 5.37
N LEU A 76 8.56 8.13 4.25
CA LEU A 76 9.42 7.14 3.59
C LEU A 76 10.74 6.88 4.33
N GLY A 77 11.07 7.72 5.31
CA GLY A 77 12.29 7.63 6.12
C GLY A 77 13.46 8.46 5.58
N PRO A 78 14.52 8.63 6.39
CA PRO A 78 15.58 9.62 6.12
C PRO A 78 16.44 9.33 4.89
N ASN A 79 16.46 8.08 4.41
CA ASN A 79 17.28 7.67 3.26
C ASN A 79 16.48 7.65 1.93
N ALA A 80 15.21 8.07 1.94
CA ALA A 80 14.34 7.98 0.76
C ALA A 80 14.82 8.90 -0.37
N ASP A 81 15.22 10.13 -0.05
CA ASP A 81 15.67 11.11 -1.04
C ASP A 81 16.94 10.66 -1.79
N ASP A 82 17.85 9.97 -1.09
CA ASP A 82 19.06 9.39 -1.68
C ASP A 82 18.77 8.28 -2.69
N LEU A 83 17.65 7.57 -2.52
CA LEU A 83 17.19 6.57 -3.47
C LEU A 83 16.43 7.22 -4.63
N LEU A 84 15.48 8.11 -4.32
CA LEU A 84 14.61 8.75 -5.31
C LEU A 84 15.39 9.66 -6.27
N SER A 85 16.45 10.31 -5.79
CA SER A 85 17.33 11.16 -6.61
C SER A 85 18.10 10.39 -7.70
N LYS A 86 18.21 9.06 -7.58
CA LYS A 86 18.90 8.19 -8.55
C LYS A 86 17.96 7.57 -9.58
N VAL A 87 16.66 7.88 -9.52
CA VAL A 87 15.66 7.28 -10.41
C VAL A 87 15.73 7.93 -11.79
N GLU A 88 16.10 7.14 -12.79
CA GLU A 88 16.08 7.55 -14.21
C GLU A 88 14.84 7.02 -14.96
N HIS A 89 14.24 5.94 -14.44
CA HIS A 89 13.12 5.23 -15.06
C HIS A 89 12.16 4.71 -13.99
N ILE A 90 10.85 4.77 -14.26
CA ILE A 90 9.80 4.21 -13.39
C ILE A 90 9.13 3.03 -14.10
N GLN A 91 8.93 1.93 -13.37
CA GLN A 91 8.17 0.76 -13.83
C GLN A 91 6.92 0.59 -12.97
N ILE A 92 5.74 0.50 -13.59
CA ILE A 92 4.46 0.32 -12.87
C ILE A 92 3.84 -1.01 -13.26
N LEU A 93 3.62 -1.90 -12.28
CA LEU A 93 2.93 -3.18 -12.45
C LEU A 93 1.60 -3.14 -11.70
N ALA A 94 0.49 -3.30 -12.41
CA ALA A 94 -0.86 -3.28 -11.85
C ALA A 94 -1.86 -3.99 -12.76
N CYS A 95 -3.04 -4.31 -12.21
CA CYS A 95 -4.17 -4.90 -12.94
C CYS A 95 -5.44 -4.05 -12.79
N GLY A 96 -6.37 -4.17 -13.74
CA GLY A 96 -7.72 -3.58 -13.64
C GLY A 96 -7.74 -2.07 -13.43
N THR A 97 -8.52 -1.58 -12.47
CA THR A 97 -8.66 -0.14 -12.20
C THR A 97 -7.36 0.50 -11.71
N SER A 98 -6.52 -0.24 -10.98
CA SER A 98 -5.18 0.25 -10.57
C SER A 98 -4.26 0.46 -11.77
N TYR A 99 -4.37 -0.38 -12.79
CA TYR A 99 -3.63 -0.20 -14.04
C TYR A 99 -4.07 1.07 -14.77
N ASN A 100 -5.37 1.38 -14.77
CA ASN A 100 -5.88 2.61 -15.36
C ASN A 100 -5.32 3.86 -14.66
N SER A 101 -5.22 3.86 -13.32
CA SER A 101 -4.58 4.94 -12.57
C SER A 101 -3.09 5.10 -12.93
N GLY A 102 -2.36 3.98 -13.10
CA GLY A 102 -0.97 3.99 -13.54
C GLY A 102 -0.78 4.56 -14.96
N MET A 103 -1.75 4.33 -15.85
CA MET A 103 -1.74 4.96 -17.19
C MET A 103 -1.90 6.47 -17.10
N VAL A 104 -2.74 6.98 -16.19
CA VAL A 104 -2.88 8.42 -15.95
C VAL A 104 -1.57 9.00 -15.38
N SER A 105 -0.98 8.36 -14.37
CA SER A 105 0.25 8.87 -13.75
C SER A 105 1.44 8.90 -14.71
N ARG A 106 1.49 8.00 -15.70
CA ARG A 106 2.51 8.05 -16.76
C ARG A 106 2.54 9.41 -17.46
N TYR A 107 1.39 9.94 -17.86
CA TYR A 107 1.34 11.23 -18.53
C TYR A 107 1.89 12.34 -17.63
N TRP A 108 1.62 12.29 -16.33
CA TRP A 108 2.15 13.26 -15.36
C TRP A 108 3.67 13.13 -15.19
N PHE A 109 4.19 11.93 -14.99
CA PHE A 109 5.64 11.74 -14.83
C PHE A 109 6.42 12.18 -16.07
N GLU A 110 5.95 11.85 -17.27
CA GLU A 110 6.63 12.22 -18.51
C GLU A 110 6.52 13.72 -18.81
N SER A 111 5.34 14.34 -18.59
CA SER A 111 5.13 15.75 -18.96
C SER A 111 5.55 16.75 -17.89
N LEU A 112 5.43 16.41 -16.60
CA LEU A 112 5.70 17.32 -15.48
C LEU A 112 7.08 17.09 -14.88
N ALA A 113 7.49 15.82 -14.72
CA ALA A 113 8.77 15.47 -14.10
C ALA A 113 9.87 15.12 -15.11
N GLY A 114 9.52 14.90 -16.39
CA GLY A 114 10.47 14.50 -17.43
C GLY A 114 11.07 13.10 -17.24
N ILE A 115 10.46 12.27 -16.38
CA ILE A 115 10.94 10.92 -16.07
C ILE A 115 10.15 9.91 -16.90
N SER A 116 10.86 9.03 -17.61
CA SER A 116 10.22 8.02 -18.45
C SER A 116 9.58 6.89 -17.63
N VAL A 117 8.40 6.43 -18.07
CA VAL A 117 7.65 5.37 -17.37
C VAL A 117 7.34 4.20 -18.31
N ARG A 118 7.58 2.97 -17.84
CA ARG A 118 7.33 1.72 -18.56
C ARG A 118 6.23 0.88 -17.88
N ARG A 119 5.60 0.03 -18.71
CA ARG A 119 4.57 -0.95 -18.33
C ARG A 119 5.16 -2.34 -18.22
#